data_AF-A0A4R1S0I2-F1
#
_entry.id   AF-A0A4R1S0I2-F1
#
_cell.length_a   1.000
_cell.length_b   1.000
_cell.length_c   1.000
_cell.angle_alpha   90.00
_cell.angle_beta   90.00
_cell.angle_gamma   90.00
#
_symmetry.space_group_name_H-M   'P 1'
#
loop_
_entity.id
_entity.type
_entity.pdbx_description
1 polymer ?
#
loop_
_entity_poly.entity_id
_entity_poly.type
_entity_poly.pdbx_seq_one_letter_code
_entity_poly.pdbx_strand_id
1 'polypeptide(L)'
;MPEKKRDEMPRDEEMGDEEMARLRAALKEATAPARDAIDRRAYEAGRAVQHEASCRRAATLALLPLIACRRRACRRRRRCSGPMVASARQKGAVAAQRALGLSGAAVADLPLCAASCWEDLFERFRSALASLSRRPAELADRTGP
;
A
#
# COMPACT_ATOMS: atom_id res chain seq x y z
N MET A 1 51.37 39.13 12.10
CA MET A 1 50.68 37.99 11.48
C MET A 1 50.71 36.82 12.46
N PRO A 2 49.69 36.58 13.28
CA PRO A 2 49.66 35.39 14.12
C PRO A 2 49.09 34.19 13.34
N GLU A 3 49.82 33.09 13.44
CA GLU A 3 49.61 31.82 12.74
C GLU A 3 48.30 31.15 13.19
N LYS A 4 47.55 30.66 12.20
CA LYS A 4 46.33 29.86 12.38
C LYS A 4 46.69 28.55 13.09
N LYS A 5 46.30 28.40 14.36
CA LYS A 5 46.13 27.07 14.97
C LYS A 5 44.97 26.39 14.23
N ARG A 6 45.30 25.37 13.44
CA ARG A 6 44.32 24.42 12.93
C ARG A 6 43.91 23.58 14.13
N ASP A 7 42.75 23.89 14.70
CA ASP A 7 42.14 23.03 15.70
C ASP A 7 41.93 21.64 15.06
N GLU A 8 42.53 20.65 15.70
CA GLU A 8 42.44 19.24 15.35
C GLU A 8 40.97 18.83 15.41
N MET A 9 40.42 18.33 14.28
CA MET A 9 39.14 17.66 14.31
C MET A 9 39.28 16.38 15.14
N PRO A 10 38.48 16.18 16.20
CA PRO A 10 38.52 14.95 16.97
C PRO A 10 38.16 13.78 16.04
N ARG A 11 38.98 12.73 16.08
CA ARG A 11 38.73 11.48 15.37
C ARG A 11 37.42 10.93 15.89
N ASP A 12 36.55 10.52 14.98
CA ASP A 12 35.35 9.73 15.29
C ASP A 12 35.77 8.56 16.18
N GLU A 13 35.50 8.66 17.48
CA GLU A 13 35.75 7.58 18.42
C GLU A 13 34.87 6.41 17.97
N GLU A 14 35.51 5.28 17.65
CA GLU A 14 34.83 4.06 17.26
C GLU A 14 33.89 3.65 18.39
N MET A 15 32.61 3.96 18.24
CA MET A 15 31.55 3.65 19.18
C MET A 15 31.53 2.13 19.36
N GLY A 16 31.98 1.66 20.53
CA GLY A 16 32.21 0.25 20.77
C GLY A 16 30.96 -0.60 20.53
N ASP A 17 31.16 -1.84 20.10
CA ASP A 17 30.06 -2.77 19.76
C ASP A 17 29.02 -2.90 20.88
N GLU A 18 29.44 -2.77 22.15
CA GLU A 18 28.56 -2.76 23.32
C GLU A 18 27.68 -1.53 23.42
N GLU A 19 28.19 -0.35 23.07
CA GLU A 19 27.43 0.90 23.07
C GLU A 19 26.41 0.92 21.93
N MET A 20 26.82 0.44 20.74
CA MET A 20 25.91 0.20 19.62
C MET A 20 24.84 -0.85 19.96
N ALA A 21 25.17 -1.90 20.72
CA ALA A 21 24.20 -2.88 21.20
C ALA A 21 23.20 -2.28 22.20
N ARG A 22 23.67 -1.43 23.13
CA ARG A 22 22.81 -0.69 24.08
C ARG A 22 21.88 0.28 23.38
N LEU A 23 22.38 1.05 22.40
CA LEU A 23 21.56 1.95 21.60
C LEU A 23 20.50 1.20 20.79
N ARG A 24 20.85 0.05 20.18
CA ARG A 24 19.87 -0.82 19.50
C ARG A 24 18.81 -1.38 20.45
N ALA A 25 19.20 -1.79 21.66
CA ALA A 25 18.28 -2.27 22.68
C ALA A 25 17.32 -1.16 23.15
N ALA A 26 17.85 0.02 23.45
CA ALA A 26 17.06 1.19 23.83
C ALA A 26 16.09 1.63 22.71
N LEU A 27 16.53 1.59 21.44
CA LEU A 27 15.65 1.88 20.31
C LEU A 27 14.55 0.82 20.15
N LYS A 28 14.88 -0.46 20.39
CA LYS A 28 13.91 -1.57 20.36
C LYS A 28 12.86 -1.43 21.47
N GLU A 29 13.27 -1.02 22.66
CA GLU A 29 12.38 -0.81 23.81
C GLU A 29 11.51 0.45 23.63
N ALA A 30 12.09 1.56 23.16
CA ALA A 30 11.34 2.79 22.86
C ALA A 30 10.34 2.64 21.71
N THR A 31 10.61 1.76 20.73
CA THR A 31 9.71 1.51 19.58
C THR A 31 8.71 0.37 19.82
N ALA A 32 8.87 -0.42 20.88
CA ALA A 32 7.93 -1.50 21.23
C ALA A 32 6.49 -0.99 21.47
N PRO A 33 6.23 0.04 22.30
CA PRO A 33 4.85 0.47 22.58
C PRO A 33 4.14 1.11 21.36
N ALA A 34 4.89 1.72 20.44
CA ALA A 34 4.33 2.29 19.21
C ALA A 34 3.86 1.22 18.21
N ARG A 35 4.44 0.01 18.24
CA ARG A 35 4.05 -1.12 17.38
C ARG A 35 2.80 -1.83 17.87
N ASP A 36 2.58 -1.87 19.17
CA ASP A 36 1.41 -2.50 19.80
C ASP A 36 0.18 -1.57 19.84
N ALA A 37 0.37 -0.26 19.63
CA ALA A 37 -0.71 0.73 19.59
C ALA A 37 -1.50 0.76 18.26
N ILE A 38 -1.04 0.07 17.20
CA ILE A 38 -1.81 -0.01 15.95
C ILE A 38 -2.94 -1.02 16.15
N ASP A 39 -4.17 -0.52 16.27
CA ASP A 39 -5.37 -1.36 16.16
C ASP A 39 -5.40 -2.01 14.77
N ARG A 40 -4.92 -3.25 14.71
CA ARG A 40 -4.83 -4.04 13.48
C ARG A 40 -6.19 -4.21 12.83
N ARG A 41 -7.26 -4.33 13.62
CA ARG A 41 -8.61 -4.52 13.11
C ARG A 41 -9.10 -3.24 12.42
N ALA A 42 -8.90 -2.09 13.05
CA ALA A 42 -9.21 -0.80 12.43
C ALA A 42 -8.39 -0.57 11.16
N TYR A 43 -7.09 -0.91 11.19
CA TYR A 43 -6.22 -0.82 10.03
C TYR A 43 -6.69 -1.71 8.87
N GLU A 44 -7.02 -2.97 9.13
CA GLU A 44 -7.52 -3.90 8.11
C GLU A 44 -8.86 -3.46 7.53
N ALA A 45 -9.76 -2.93 8.36
CA ALA A 45 -11.03 -2.36 7.90
C ALA A 45 -10.81 -1.18 6.95
N GLY A 46 -9.95 -0.22 7.33
CA GLY A 46 -9.59 0.90 6.46
C GLY A 46 -8.95 0.44 5.16
N ARG A 47 -8.08 -0.56 5.23
CA ARG A 47 -7.42 -1.14 4.06
C ARG A 47 -8.40 -1.85 3.13
N ALA A 48 -9.40 -2.56 3.66
CA ALA A 48 -10.44 -3.21 2.86
C ALA A 48 -11.27 -2.18 2.07
N VAL A 49 -11.67 -1.07 2.72
CA VAL A 49 -12.39 0.03 2.07
C VAL A 49 -11.54 0.67 0.98
N GLN A 50 -10.27 0.98 1.27
CA GLN A 50 -9.36 1.57 0.28
C GLN A 50 -9.11 0.63 -0.90
N HIS A 51 -8.93 -0.67 -0.63
CA HIS A 51 -8.73 -1.70 -1.64
C HIS A 51 -9.93 -1.81 -2.57
N GLU A 52 -11.14 -1.89 -2.01
CA GLU A 52 -12.38 -1.91 -2.79
C GLU A 52 -12.50 -0.67 -3.68
N ALA A 53 -12.32 0.53 -3.10
CA ALA A 53 -12.41 1.78 -3.84
C ALA A 53 -11.39 1.85 -5.00
N SER A 54 -10.13 1.48 -4.72
CA SER A 54 -9.05 1.46 -5.70
C SER A 54 -9.32 0.47 -6.81
N CYS A 55 -9.73 -0.76 -6.48
CA CYS A 55 -10.04 -1.79 -7.47
C CYS A 55 -11.25 -1.41 -8.34
N ARG A 56 -12.31 -0.85 -7.77
CA ARG A 56 -13.47 -0.39 -8.56
C ARG A 56 -13.10 0.73 -9.52
N ARG A 57 -12.27 1.67 -9.07
CA ARG A 57 -11.76 2.77 -9.90
C ARG A 57 -10.85 2.23 -11.01
N ALA A 58 -9.91 1.36 -10.68
CA ALA A 58 -9.02 0.71 -11.65
C ALA A 58 -9.81 -0.08 -12.71
N ALA A 59 -10.82 -0.86 -12.31
CA ALA A 59 -11.69 -1.58 -13.24
C ALA A 59 -12.42 -0.64 -14.20
N THR A 60 -12.87 0.51 -13.70
CA THR A 60 -13.53 1.55 -14.51
C THR A 60 -12.56 2.18 -15.51
N LEU A 61 -11.34 2.53 -15.08
CA LEU A 61 -10.30 3.08 -15.95
C LEU A 61 -9.83 2.08 -17.02
N ALA A 62 -9.75 0.80 -16.68
CA ALA A 62 -9.45 -0.28 -17.62
C ALA A 62 -10.64 -0.66 -18.53
N LEU A 63 -11.74 0.10 -18.48
CA LEU A 63 -12.97 -0.08 -19.27
C LEU A 63 -13.63 -1.46 -19.09
N LEU A 64 -13.29 -2.22 -18.05
CA LEU A 64 -13.87 -3.53 -17.77
C LEU A 64 -15.40 -3.53 -17.68
N PRO A 65 -16.05 -2.49 -17.10
CA PRO A 65 -17.51 -2.39 -17.13
C PRO A 65 -18.12 -2.45 -18.52
N LEU A 66 -17.42 -1.97 -19.57
CA LEU A 66 -17.91 -1.93 -20.94
C LEU A 66 -17.56 -3.18 -21.74
N ILE A 67 -16.33 -3.68 -21.58
CA ILE A 67 -15.75 -4.69 -22.48
C ILE A 67 -15.83 -6.13 -21.93
N ALA A 68 -15.88 -6.31 -20.62
CA ALA A 68 -15.79 -7.64 -19.99
C ALA A 68 -16.93 -7.95 -19.01
N CYS A 69 -17.54 -6.92 -18.42
CA CYS A 69 -18.54 -7.11 -17.39
C CYS A 69 -19.91 -7.50 -17.96
N ARG A 70 -20.42 -8.67 -17.56
CA ARG A 70 -21.77 -9.13 -17.94
C ARG A 70 -22.89 -8.36 -17.22
N ARG A 71 -22.61 -7.65 -16.12
CA ARG A 71 -23.64 -6.90 -15.37
C ARG A 71 -24.09 -5.66 -16.15
N ARG A 72 -25.36 -5.66 -16.58
CA ARG A 72 -25.99 -4.55 -17.32
C ARG A 72 -25.89 -3.20 -16.59
N ALA A 73 -26.00 -3.20 -15.26
CA ALA A 73 -25.90 -1.99 -14.44
C ALA A 73 -24.52 -1.31 -14.55
N CYS A 74 -23.43 -2.09 -14.57
CA CYS A 74 -22.07 -1.54 -14.70
C CYS A 74 -21.86 -0.92 -16.10
N ARG A 75 -22.35 -1.59 -17.16
CA ARG A 75 -22.33 -1.07 -18.53
C ARG A 75 -23.08 0.26 -18.65
N ARG A 76 -24.33 0.29 -18.17
CA ARG A 76 -25.18 1.50 -18.24
C ARG A 76 -24.56 2.70 -17.52
N ARG A 77 -23.98 2.46 -16.34
CA ARG A 77 -23.36 3.52 -15.53
C ARG A 77 -21.90 3.82 -15.90
N ARG A 78 -21.34 3.06 -16.86
CA ARG A 78 -19.92 3.09 -17.26
C ARG A 78 -18.95 3.04 -16.07
N ARG A 79 -19.35 2.43 -14.96
CA ARG A 79 -18.58 2.34 -13.71
C ARG A 79 -18.76 0.99 -13.06
N CYS A 80 -17.70 0.47 -12.43
CA CYS A 80 -17.78 -0.80 -11.75
C CYS A 80 -18.60 -0.68 -10.45
N SER A 81 -19.69 -1.45 -10.38
CA SER A 81 -20.54 -1.60 -9.20
C SER A 81 -20.87 -3.08 -8.95
N GLY A 82 -20.00 -3.98 -9.44
CA GLY A 82 -20.11 -5.43 -9.29
C GLY A 82 -19.88 -5.89 -7.85
N PRO A 83 -20.23 -7.12 -7.49
CA PRO A 83 -19.77 -7.70 -6.23
C PRO A 83 -18.22 -7.79 -6.22
N MET A 84 -17.64 -7.67 -5.03
CA MET A 84 -16.25 -8.05 -4.76
C MET A 84 -16.24 -9.55 -4.46
N VAL A 85 -15.30 -10.30 -5.06
CA VAL A 85 -15.22 -11.75 -4.93
C VAL A 85 -13.77 -12.17 -4.72
N ALA A 86 -13.56 -13.18 -3.87
CA ALA A 86 -12.25 -13.76 -3.64
C ALA A 86 -11.66 -14.24 -4.97
N SER A 87 -10.41 -13.87 -5.24
CA SER A 87 -9.75 -14.20 -6.51
C SER A 87 -8.41 -14.89 -6.28
N ALA A 88 -8.18 -15.99 -7.01
CA ALA A 88 -6.88 -16.66 -7.02
C ALA A 88 -5.74 -15.73 -7.49
N ARG A 89 -6.06 -14.68 -8.25
CA ARG A 89 -5.11 -13.65 -8.70
C ARG A 89 -4.53 -12.83 -7.55
N GLN A 90 -5.20 -12.80 -6.38
CA GLN A 90 -4.74 -12.07 -5.19
C GLN A 90 -3.91 -12.92 -4.23
N LYS A 91 -3.63 -14.20 -4.52
CA LYS A 91 -2.86 -15.09 -3.63
C LYS A 91 -1.53 -14.48 -3.17
N GLY A 92 -0.80 -13.83 -4.09
CA GLY A 92 0.47 -13.17 -3.76
C GLY A 92 0.30 -11.97 -2.81
N ALA A 93 -0.71 -11.13 -3.04
CA ALA A 93 -0.99 -9.99 -2.17
C ALA A 93 -1.45 -10.42 -0.77
N VAL A 94 -2.28 -11.47 -0.70
CA VAL A 94 -2.72 -12.09 0.56
C VAL A 94 -1.52 -12.66 1.32
N ALA A 95 -0.64 -13.41 0.64
CA ALA A 95 0.57 -13.95 1.26
C ALA A 95 1.49 -12.84 1.78
N ALA A 96 1.67 -11.76 1.01
CA ALA A 96 2.45 -10.61 1.44
C ALA A 96 1.87 -9.93 2.69
N GLN A 97 0.54 -9.78 2.78
CA GLN A 97 -0.10 -9.26 4.00
C GLN A 97 0.08 -10.17 5.20
N ARG A 98 -0.01 -11.49 5.01
CA ARG A 98 0.23 -12.46 6.08
C ARG A 98 1.66 -12.42 6.59
N ALA A 99 2.63 -12.25 5.71
CA ALA A 99 4.03 -12.05 6.09
C ALA A 99 4.24 -10.77 6.93
N LEU A 100 3.38 -9.76 6.79
CA LEU A 100 3.36 -8.54 7.60
C LEU A 100 2.53 -8.68 8.90
N GLY A 101 2.04 -9.87 9.24
CA GLY A 101 1.24 -10.11 10.44
C GLY A 101 -0.24 -9.70 10.33
N LEU A 102 -0.75 -9.50 9.11
CA LEU A 102 -2.16 -9.22 8.82
C LEU A 102 -2.89 -10.49 8.37
N SER A 103 -4.22 -10.52 8.40
CA SER A 103 -5.02 -11.67 7.95
C SER A 103 -4.92 -11.94 6.44
N GLY A 104 -4.72 -10.88 5.65
CA GLY A 104 -4.80 -10.91 4.19
C GLY A 104 -6.22 -10.73 3.63
N ALA A 105 -7.25 -10.73 4.48
CA ALA A 105 -8.65 -10.67 4.02
C ALA A 105 -8.97 -9.37 3.27
N ALA A 106 -8.37 -8.26 3.70
CA ALA A 106 -8.61 -6.93 3.14
C ALA A 106 -8.28 -6.78 1.65
N VAL A 107 -7.42 -7.66 1.09
CA VAL A 107 -7.00 -7.61 -0.32
C VAL A 107 -7.33 -8.88 -1.11
N ALA A 108 -8.02 -9.84 -0.50
CA ALA A 108 -8.33 -11.11 -1.13
C ALA A 108 -9.31 -10.97 -2.31
N ASP A 109 -10.16 -9.94 -2.27
CA ASP A 109 -11.26 -9.78 -3.20
C ASP A 109 -10.94 -8.86 -4.36
N LEU A 110 -11.51 -9.15 -5.52
CA LEU A 110 -11.51 -8.29 -6.70
C LEU A 110 -12.94 -8.04 -7.18
N PRO A 111 -13.20 -6.94 -7.91
CA PRO A 111 -14.46 -6.79 -8.60
C PRO A 111 -14.66 -7.98 -9.56
N LEU A 112 -15.87 -8.56 -9.58
CA LEU A 112 -16.17 -9.75 -10.39
C LEU A 112 -15.64 -9.66 -11.83
N CYS A 113 -15.78 -8.49 -12.47
CA CYS A 113 -15.31 -8.28 -13.84
C CYS A 113 -13.79 -8.35 -14.00
N ALA A 114 -13.01 -8.00 -12.97
CA ALA A 114 -11.55 -8.14 -12.96
C ALA A 114 -11.16 -9.58 -12.59
N ALA A 115 -11.88 -10.21 -11.66
CA ALA A 115 -11.63 -11.58 -11.25
C ALA A 115 -11.82 -12.59 -12.39
N SER A 116 -12.79 -12.35 -13.29
CA SER A 116 -13.17 -13.28 -14.36
C SER A 116 -12.72 -12.87 -15.77
N CYS A 117 -11.91 -11.81 -15.90
CA CYS A 117 -11.47 -11.36 -17.23
C CYS A 117 -10.25 -12.15 -17.74
N TRP A 118 -10.04 -12.05 -19.06
CA TRP A 118 -8.86 -12.55 -19.76
C TRP A 118 -7.60 -11.83 -19.28
N GLU A 119 -6.44 -12.48 -19.46
CA GLU A 119 -5.16 -11.99 -18.93
C GLU A 119 -4.81 -10.57 -19.41
N ASP A 120 -4.98 -10.28 -20.70
CA ASP A 120 -4.68 -8.95 -21.26
C ASP A 120 -5.51 -7.83 -20.60
N LEU A 121 -6.78 -8.13 -20.30
CA LEU A 121 -7.66 -7.19 -19.62
C LEU A 121 -7.32 -7.07 -18.14
N PHE A 122 -6.88 -8.17 -17.53
CA PHE A 122 -6.41 -8.16 -16.15
C PHE A 122 -5.12 -7.34 -16.01
N GLU A 123 -4.21 -7.41 -16.98
CA GLU A 123 -2.98 -6.63 -16.95
C GLU A 123 -3.23 -5.13 -17.14
N ARG A 124 -4.19 -4.76 -18.01
CA ARG A 124 -4.69 -3.38 -18.09
C ARG A 124 -5.27 -2.90 -16.76
N PHE A 125 -6.04 -3.75 -16.09
CA PHE A 125 -6.56 -3.47 -14.76
C PHE A 125 -5.44 -3.28 -13.72
N ARG A 126 -4.43 -4.15 -13.70
CA ARG A 126 -3.27 -4.04 -12.81
C ARG A 126 -2.49 -2.75 -13.05
N SER A 127 -2.25 -2.42 -14.31
CA SER A 127 -1.60 -1.17 -14.72
C SER A 127 -2.40 0.05 -14.22
N ALA A 128 -3.73 0.04 -14.40
CA ALA A 128 -4.59 1.10 -13.88
C ALA A 128 -4.55 1.19 -12.35
N LEU A 129 -4.55 0.06 -11.65
CA LEU A 129 -4.48 0.00 -10.19
C LEU A 129 -3.14 0.56 -9.67
N ALA A 130 -2.02 0.18 -10.30
CA ALA A 130 -0.69 0.68 -9.95
C ALA A 130 -0.58 2.21 -10.14
N SER A 131 -1.23 2.75 -11.18
CA SER A 131 -1.28 4.21 -11.41
C SER A 131 -2.07 4.95 -10.34
N LEU A 132 -3.07 4.30 -9.72
CA LEU A 132 -3.83 4.90 -8.61
C LEU A 132 -3.04 4.91 -7.31
N SER A 133 -2.23 3.87 -7.04
CA SER A 133 -1.41 3.80 -5.82
C SER A 133 -0.23 4.78 -5.83
N ARG A 134 0.20 5.25 -7.00
CA ARG A 134 1.29 6.24 -7.14
C ARG A 134 0.89 7.68 -6.81
N ARG A 135 -0.40 7.98 -6.58
CA ARG A 135 -0.93 9.32 -6.31
C ARG A 135 -1.38 9.60 -4.86
N PRO A 136 -0.55 9.45 -3.80
CA PRO A 136 -0.85 10.09 -2.52
C PRO A 136 -0.33 11.53 -2.40
N ALA A 137 0.67 11.94 -3.20
CA ALA A 137 1.39 13.20 -2.95
C ALA A 137 0.87 14.44 -3.71
N GLU A 138 0.31 14.30 -4.92
CA GLU A 138 -0.04 15.46 -5.77
C GLU A 138 -1.39 16.13 -5.47
N LEU A 139 -2.27 15.49 -4.68
CA LEU A 139 -3.61 16.04 -4.39
C LEU A 139 -3.65 16.92 -3.13
N ALA A 140 -2.64 16.85 -2.25
CA ALA A 140 -2.54 17.74 -1.10
C ALA A 140 -2.15 19.19 -1.49
N ASP A 141 -1.50 19.37 -2.64
CA ASP A 141 -1.02 20.67 -3.14
C ASP A 141 -2.07 21.48 -3.93
N ARG A 142 -3.27 20.93 -4.15
CA ARG A 142 -4.34 21.59 -4.95
C ARG A 142 -5.54 22.05 -4.14
N THR A 143 -5.48 21.92 -2.82
CA THR A 143 -6.47 22.44 -1.87
C THR A 143 -5.78 23.29 -0.82
N GLY A 144 -5.18 24.39 -1.25
CA GLY A 144 -4.87 25.55 -0.41
C GLY A 144 -5.82 26.70 -0.79
N PRO A 145 -6.27 27.52 0.17
CA PRO A 145 -7.34 28.50 0.01
C PRO A 145 -7.05 29.59 -1.04
#